data_AF-A0A7C0Y6G9-F1
#
_entry.id   AF-A0A7C0Y6G9-F1
#
_cell.length_a   1.000
_cell.length_b   1.000
_cell.length_c   1.000
_cell.angle_alpha   90.00
_cell.angle_beta   90.00
_cell.angle_gamma   90.00
#
_symmetry.space_group_name_H-M   'P 1'
#
loop_
_entity.id
_entity.type
_entity.pdbx_description
1 polymer ?
#
loop_
_entity_poly.entity_id
_entity_poly.type
_entity_poly.pdbx_seq_one_letter_code
_entity_poly.pdbx_strand_id
1 'polypeptide(L)'
;ALWKGFSPGLAFHLGKILECGAMASVPGSASDSMLGILKEDRFLVEPLNPARRCTEVSVAAHTLYEKSDPFRIPGPEGVLNLEMVSFRQVGERRVEVRGSAFEPARECWIKLEGACQEAYRSIFIAGIRDPVMISRVEEWQGATRRALEEYFGCGGWRVLFHVYGKDGVMGSLEPVKETSSHELGLVFEAVAPTQEEAQAICSFARSFLMHYHYRGRKATAGNLAFLYSPSDIPMGPVYSFSVHHLVKVEDPLEPFRVEFMEVG
;
A
#
# COMPACT_ATOMS: atom_id res chain seq x y z
N ALA A 1 -15.47 -15.26 19.59
CA ALA A 1 -15.01 -14.93 20.95
C ALA A 1 -16.09 -14.20 21.75
N LEU A 2 -16.57 -13.05 21.26
CA LEU A 2 -17.56 -12.20 21.94
C LEU A 2 -18.87 -12.93 22.27
N TRP A 3 -19.47 -13.63 21.30
CA TRP A 3 -20.68 -14.44 21.53
C TRP A 3 -20.52 -15.52 22.62
N LYS A 4 -19.29 -15.97 22.87
CA LYS A 4 -18.98 -16.94 23.94
C LYS A 4 -18.67 -16.27 25.30
N GLY A 5 -18.85 -14.96 25.42
CA GLY A 5 -18.69 -14.22 26.68
C GLY A 5 -17.26 -13.78 27.04
N PHE A 6 -16.30 -13.89 26.13
CA PHE A 6 -14.93 -13.43 26.41
C PHE A 6 -14.80 -11.90 26.38
N SER A 7 -13.84 -11.37 27.14
CA SER A 7 -13.51 -9.94 27.17
C SER A 7 -13.31 -9.36 25.76
N PRO A 8 -14.02 -8.27 25.39
CA PRO A 8 -13.82 -7.62 24.10
C PRO A 8 -12.40 -7.10 23.91
N GLY A 9 -11.77 -6.54 24.95
CA GLY A 9 -10.40 -6.02 24.86
C GLY A 9 -9.39 -7.10 24.48
N LEU A 10 -9.48 -8.27 25.12
CA LEU A 10 -8.62 -9.40 24.79
C LEU A 10 -8.94 -9.99 23.40
N ALA A 11 -10.22 -10.07 23.04
CA ALA A 11 -10.65 -10.62 21.76
C ALA A 11 -10.21 -9.75 20.58
N PHE A 12 -10.42 -8.42 20.66
CA PHE A 12 -10.01 -7.47 19.62
C PHE A 12 -8.49 -7.39 19.51
N HIS A 13 -7.76 -7.34 20.63
CA HIS A 13 -6.31 -7.33 20.60
C HIS A 13 -5.72 -8.62 20.00
N LEU A 14 -6.29 -9.78 20.37
CA LEU A 14 -5.90 -11.05 19.74
C LEU A 14 -6.18 -11.03 18.24
N GLY A 15 -7.38 -10.59 17.82
CA GLY A 15 -7.76 -10.46 16.41
C GLY A 15 -6.77 -9.59 15.64
N LYS A 16 -6.39 -8.43 16.19
CA LYS A 16 -5.37 -7.54 15.62
C LYS A 16 -4.04 -8.26 15.40
N ILE A 17 -3.57 -9.08 16.33
CA ILE A 17 -2.30 -9.80 16.13
C ILE A 17 -2.44 -10.89 15.06
N LEU A 18 -3.59 -11.56 14.99
CA LEU A 18 -3.81 -12.66 14.05
C LEU A 18 -4.08 -12.19 12.61
N GLU A 19 -4.48 -10.94 12.40
CA GLU A 19 -4.87 -10.40 11.08
C GLU A 19 -3.73 -10.46 10.04
N CYS A 20 -2.48 -10.35 10.49
CA CYS A 20 -1.29 -10.42 9.63
C CYS A 20 -0.55 -11.76 9.70
N GLY A 21 -1.21 -12.85 10.12
CA GLY A 21 -0.60 -14.17 10.22
C GLY A 21 0.57 -14.19 11.22
N ALA A 22 1.72 -14.74 10.82
CA ALA A 22 2.89 -14.86 11.69
C ALA A 22 3.84 -13.65 11.68
N MET A 23 3.37 -12.46 11.30
CA MET A 23 4.19 -11.23 11.29
C MET A 23 4.69 -10.83 12.68
N ALA A 24 3.94 -11.15 13.74
CA ALA A 24 4.34 -10.93 15.13
C ALA A 24 5.42 -11.90 15.65
N SER A 25 6.02 -12.73 14.79
CA SER A 25 7.07 -13.70 15.15
C SER A 25 8.47 -13.25 14.70
N VAL A 26 9.50 -13.97 15.15
CA VAL A 26 10.89 -13.80 14.72
C VAL A 26 11.41 -15.14 14.20
N PRO A 27 11.86 -15.23 12.93
CA PRO A 27 11.64 -14.23 11.87
C PRO A 27 10.16 -14.12 11.49
N GLY A 28 9.69 -12.89 11.24
CA GLY A 28 8.30 -12.61 10.85
C GLY A 28 7.95 -13.19 9.48
N SER A 29 6.67 -13.53 9.29
CA SER A 29 6.18 -14.12 8.04
C SER A 29 4.70 -13.83 7.83
N ALA A 30 4.36 -13.24 6.69
CA ALA A 30 2.98 -13.05 6.26
C ALA A 30 2.36 -14.32 5.65
N SER A 31 3.17 -15.31 5.27
CA SER A 31 2.72 -16.55 4.61
C SER A 31 2.51 -17.73 5.58
N ASP A 32 2.81 -17.56 6.86
CA ASP A 32 2.62 -18.57 7.90
C ASP A 32 1.48 -18.20 8.84
N SER A 33 0.86 -19.20 9.44
CA SER A 33 -0.24 -19.02 10.40
C SER A 33 0.25 -18.83 11.83
N MET A 34 -0.54 -18.08 12.61
CA MET A 34 -0.39 -17.87 14.04
C MET A 34 -1.56 -18.54 14.79
N LEU A 35 -1.26 -19.23 15.89
CA LEU A 35 -2.25 -19.78 16.79
C LEU A 35 -2.53 -18.80 17.92
N GLY A 36 -3.79 -18.41 18.07
CA GLY A 36 -4.30 -17.65 19.21
C GLY A 36 -5.09 -18.50 20.17
N ILE A 37 -4.75 -18.48 21.46
CA ILE A 37 -5.50 -19.15 22.53
C ILE A 37 -6.07 -18.10 23.47
N LEU A 38 -7.37 -17.82 23.35
CA LEU A 38 -8.07 -16.88 24.21
C LEU A 38 -8.53 -17.56 25.52
N LYS A 39 -8.26 -16.91 26.65
CA LYS A 39 -8.70 -17.31 28.00
C LYS A 39 -9.45 -16.14 28.64
N GLU A 40 -9.96 -16.34 29.85
CA GLU A 40 -10.78 -15.36 30.57
C GLU A 40 -10.04 -14.03 30.84
N ASP A 41 -8.78 -14.11 31.25
CA ASP A 41 -7.98 -12.98 31.73
C ASP A 41 -6.75 -12.65 30.86
N ARG A 42 -6.57 -13.38 29.75
CA ARG A 42 -5.38 -13.33 28.89
C ARG A 42 -5.63 -13.96 27.53
N PHE A 43 -4.69 -13.77 26.61
CA PHE A 43 -4.54 -14.68 25.47
C PHE A 43 -3.08 -15.09 25.29
N LEU A 44 -2.86 -16.16 24.53
CA LEU A 44 -1.52 -16.57 24.11
C LEU A 44 -1.43 -16.59 22.58
N VAL A 45 -0.26 -16.24 22.06
CA VAL A 45 0.06 -16.32 20.63
C VAL A 45 1.33 -17.13 20.39
N GLU A 46 1.28 -18.03 19.41
CA GLU A 46 2.40 -18.88 19.01
C GLU A 46 2.35 -19.18 17.50
N PRO A 47 3.46 -19.06 16.76
CA PRO A 47 3.46 -19.40 15.33
C PRO A 47 3.40 -20.92 15.15
N LEU A 48 2.64 -21.38 14.15
CA LEU A 48 2.56 -22.83 13.86
C LEU A 48 3.86 -23.38 13.26
N ASN A 49 4.61 -22.55 12.54
CA ASN A 49 5.88 -22.95 11.92
C ASN A 49 7.00 -23.10 12.97
N PRO A 50 7.60 -24.31 13.12
CA PRO A 50 8.67 -24.57 14.08
C PRO A 50 9.90 -23.68 13.99
N ALA A 51 10.18 -23.13 12.81
CA ALA A 51 11.31 -22.24 12.58
C ALA A 51 11.11 -20.82 13.15
N ARG A 52 9.95 -20.54 13.77
CA ARG A 52 9.56 -19.21 14.25
C ARG A 52 9.19 -19.23 15.71
N ARG A 53 9.34 -18.08 16.35
CA ARG A 53 8.90 -17.85 17.73
C ARG A 53 8.28 -16.48 17.91
N CYS A 54 7.26 -16.38 18.75
CA CYS A 54 6.86 -15.09 19.31
C CYS A 54 7.81 -14.72 20.44
N THR A 55 8.18 -13.45 20.49
CA THR A 55 8.91 -12.81 21.59
C THR A 55 8.08 -11.66 22.13
N GLU A 56 8.30 -11.27 23.39
CA GLU A 56 7.61 -10.12 23.98
C GLU A 56 7.72 -8.87 23.09
N VAL A 57 8.92 -8.59 22.60
CA VAL A 57 9.19 -7.44 21.72
C VAL A 57 8.48 -7.58 20.37
N SER A 58 8.49 -8.76 19.74
CA SER A 58 7.87 -8.92 18.41
C SER A 58 6.35 -8.80 18.47
N VAL A 59 5.73 -9.33 19.52
CA VAL A 59 4.28 -9.20 19.73
C VAL A 59 3.91 -7.76 20.09
N ALA A 60 4.65 -7.13 21.00
CA ALA A 60 4.43 -5.72 21.33
C ALA A 60 4.61 -4.79 20.13
N ALA A 61 5.68 -4.96 19.34
CA ALA A 61 5.91 -4.16 18.14
C ALA A 61 4.76 -4.30 17.14
N HIS A 62 4.23 -5.51 16.97
CA HIS A 62 3.11 -5.74 16.06
C HIS A 62 1.76 -5.23 16.61
N THR A 63 1.58 -5.24 17.93
CA THR A 63 0.45 -4.55 18.58
C THR A 63 0.42 -3.05 18.25
N LEU A 64 1.58 -2.41 18.19
CA LEU A 64 1.71 -0.96 17.93
C LEU A 64 1.77 -0.60 16.44
N TYR A 65 1.90 -1.60 15.56
CA TYR A 65 2.06 -1.40 14.12
C TYR A 65 0.80 -0.81 13.47
N GLU A 66 1.00 0.12 12.52
CA GLU A 66 -0.03 0.84 11.76
C GLU A 66 -1.01 1.66 12.61
N LYS A 67 -0.54 2.25 13.71
CA LYS A 67 -1.37 3.08 14.59
C LYS A 67 -0.81 4.48 14.77
N SER A 68 -1.72 5.45 14.78
CA SER A 68 -1.44 6.85 15.08
C SER A 68 -1.21 7.11 16.57
N ASP A 69 -1.80 6.27 17.43
CA ASP A 69 -1.64 6.29 18.88
C ASP A 69 -1.23 4.87 19.36
N PRO A 70 -0.14 4.73 20.13
CA PRO A 70 0.36 3.43 20.57
C PRO A 70 -0.51 2.77 21.66
N PHE A 71 -1.33 3.52 22.39
CA PHE A 71 -2.08 3.00 23.54
C PHE A 71 -3.58 2.91 23.28
N ARG A 72 -4.12 3.80 22.45
CA ARG A 72 -5.56 3.88 22.21
C ARG A 72 -5.88 3.73 20.74
N ILE A 73 -6.39 2.56 20.37
CA ILE A 73 -6.70 2.23 18.99
C ILE A 73 -8.21 2.42 18.76
N PRO A 74 -8.63 3.50 18.07
CA PRO A 74 -10.04 3.73 17.81
C PRO A 74 -10.56 2.81 16.69
N GLY A 75 -11.79 2.33 16.86
CA GLY A 75 -12.60 1.66 15.86
C GLY A 75 -14.07 2.11 15.95
N PRO A 76 -14.92 1.76 14.96
CA PRO A 76 -16.34 2.12 14.96
C PRO A 76 -17.08 1.64 16.22
N GLU A 77 -16.72 0.47 16.72
CA GLU A 77 -17.35 -0.18 17.87
C GLU A 77 -16.88 0.39 19.22
N GLY A 78 -15.78 1.15 19.24
CA GLY A 78 -15.15 1.65 20.45
C GLY A 78 -13.64 1.76 20.36
N VAL A 79 -12.98 1.98 21.50
CA VAL A 79 -11.53 2.13 21.60
C VAL A 79 -10.93 0.89 22.26
N LEU A 80 -9.97 0.25 21.59
CA LEU A 80 -9.11 -0.74 22.21
C LEU A 80 -8.02 0.00 23.02
N ASN A 81 -8.09 -0.14 24.35
CA ASN A 81 -7.17 0.48 25.29
C ASN A 81 -6.09 -0.53 25.70
N LEU A 82 -4.84 -0.14 25.45
CA LEU A 82 -3.64 -0.93 25.65
C LEU A 82 -2.73 -0.40 26.77
N GLU A 83 -3.14 0.63 27.53
CA GLU A 83 -2.32 1.28 28.57
C GLU A 83 -1.85 0.30 29.65
N MET A 84 -2.70 -0.66 30.00
CA MET A 84 -2.42 -1.66 31.04
C MET A 84 -1.94 -3.00 30.48
N VAL A 85 -1.57 -3.03 29.19
CA VAL A 85 -1.16 -4.27 28.53
C VAL A 85 0.23 -4.70 28.98
N SER A 86 0.36 -5.99 29.23
CA SER A 86 1.65 -6.64 29.48
C SER A 86 1.84 -7.83 28.57
N PHE A 87 3.09 -8.03 28.16
CA PHE A 87 3.55 -9.15 27.35
C PHE A 87 4.51 -9.97 28.19
N ARG A 88 4.34 -11.30 28.21
CA ARG A 88 5.21 -12.20 28.96
C ARG A 88 5.55 -13.42 28.13
N GLN A 89 6.83 -13.73 28.04
CA GLN A 89 7.30 -14.95 27.40
C GLN A 89 6.81 -16.19 28.16
N VAL A 90 6.23 -17.16 27.44
CA VAL A 90 5.81 -18.46 27.98
C VAL A 90 6.47 -19.57 27.17
N GLY A 91 7.50 -20.18 27.75
CA GLY A 91 8.35 -21.13 27.03
C GLY A 91 9.12 -20.44 25.89
N GLU A 92 9.60 -21.22 24.92
CA GLU A 92 10.54 -20.71 23.92
C GLU A 92 9.87 -19.95 22.75
N ARG A 93 8.59 -20.20 22.51
CA ARG A 93 7.94 -19.82 21.24
C ARG A 93 6.63 -19.05 21.36
N ARG A 94 6.12 -18.88 22.57
CA ARG A 94 4.79 -18.34 22.84
C ARG A 94 4.89 -17.12 23.75
N VAL A 95 3.99 -16.17 23.52
CA VAL A 95 3.83 -14.98 24.37
C VAL A 95 2.42 -14.98 24.93
N GLU A 96 2.31 -14.71 26.22
CA GLU A 96 1.05 -14.41 26.91
C GLU A 96 0.86 -12.89 26.94
N VAL A 97 -0.37 -12.45 26.70
CA VAL A 97 -0.78 -11.04 26.73
C VAL A 97 -1.96 -10.87 27.66
N ARG A 98 -1.90 -9.83 28.50
CA ARG A 98 -2.88 -9.49 29.53
C ARG A 98 -3.19 -8.00 29.53
N GLY A 99 -4.29 -7.61 30.18
CA GLY A 99 -4.59 -6.21 30.49
C GLY A 99 -5.18 -5.39 29.34
N SER A 100 -5.55 -6.02 28.22
CA SER A 100 -6.23 -5.34 27.12
C SER A 100 -7.68 -5.04 27.50
N ALA A 101 -8.05 -3.76 27.44
CA ALA A 101 -9.38 -3.27 27.76
C ALA A 101 -10.07 -2.72 26.50
N PHE A 102 -11.40 -2.69 26.53
CA PHE A 102 -12.20 -2.12 25.45
C PHE A 102 -13.19 -1.12 26.03
N GLU A 103 -13.21 0.06 25.44
CA GLU A 103 -14.11 1.16 25.78
C GLU A 103 -15.17 1.25 24.67
N PRO A 104 -16.38 0.69 24.88
CA PRO A 104 -17.42 0.68 23.85
C PRO A 104 -17.82 2.10 23.44
N ALA A 105 -18.07 2.30 22.15
CA ALA A 105 -18.68 3.53 21.67
C ALA A 105 -20.09 3.70 22.28
N ARG A 106 -20.46 4.94 22.59
CA ARG A 106 -21.81 5.27 23.11
C ARG A 106 -22.89 5.18 22.03
N GLU A 107 -22.48 5.33 20.79
CA GLU A 107 -23.33 5.37 19.61
C GLU A 107 -22.88 4.27 18.66
N CYS A 108 -23.81 3.73 17.87
CA CYS A 108 -23.46 2.74 16.88
C CYS A 108 -22.98 3.42 15.58
N TRP A 109 -21.82 2.98 15.11
CA TRP A 109 -21.21 3.48 13.89
C TRP A 109 -20.82 2.31 13.00
N ILE A 110 -20.96 2.51 11.69
CA ILE A 110 -20.35 1.65 10.68
C ILE A 110 -19.28 2.45 9.94
N LYS A 111 -18.17 1.78 9.60
CA LYS A 111 -17.15 2.35 8.71
C LYS A 111 -17.53 2.07 7.27
N LEU A 112 -17.66 3.13 6.48
CA LEU A 112 -17.76 3.04 5.03
C LEU A 112 -16.40 3.30 4.41
N GLU A 113 -15.95 2.31 3.65
CA GLU A 113 -14.76 2.38 2.82
C GLU A 113 -15.17 2.09 1.38
N GLY A 114 -14.66 2.89 0.45
CA GLY A 114 -15.06 2.80 -0.94
C GLY A 114 -13.92 3.15 -1.87
N ALA A 115 -13.86 2.44 -2.99
CA ALA A 115 -13.00 2.77 -4.11
C ALA A 115 -13.86 3.23 -5.29
N CYS A 116 -13.41 4.28 -5.98
CA CYS A 116 -14.04 4.78 -7.19
C CYS A 116 -13.08 4.61 -8.36
N GLN A 117 -13.58 4.14 -9.50
CA GLN A 117 -12.80 4.16 -10.73
C GLN A 117 -12.71 5.61 -11.22
N GLU A 118 -11.49 6.13 -11.33
CA GLU A 118 -11.25 7.53 -11.72
C GLU A 118 -10.78 7.67 -13.17
N ALA A 119 -10.06 6.67 -13.68
CA ALA A 119 -9.33 6.78 -14.94
C ALA A 119 -8.89 5.42 -15.46
N TYR A 120 -8.07 5.42 -16.51
CA TYR A 120 -7.32 4.28 -17.03
C TYR A 120 -5.84 4.62 -17.08
N ARG A 121 -4.98 3.60 -17.04
CA ARG A 121 -3.53 3.75 -17.09
C ARG A 121 -2.90 2.96 -18.24
N SER A 122 -1.89 3.55 -18.85
CA SER A 122 -0.91 2.84 -19.68
C SER A 122 0.49 3.21 -19.23
N ILE A 123 1.42 2.26 -19.31
CA ILE A 123 2.81 2.47 -18.93
C ILE A 123 3.77 1.99 -20.02
N PHE A 124 5.00 2.49 -19.98
CA PHE A 124 6.14 1.79 -20.57
C PHE A 124 7.29 1.77 -19.57
N ILE A 125 8.17 0.79 -19.72
CA ILE A 125 9.36 0.60 -18.89
C ILE A 125 10.59 0.64 -19.80
N ALA A 126 11.56 1.50 -19.48
CA ALA A 126 12.77 1.69 -20.27
C ALA A 126 14.02 1.90 -19.42
N GLY A 127 15.15 1.41 -19.90
CA GLY A 127 16.47 1.76 -19.38
C GLY A 127 17.06 2.98 -20.09
N ILE A 128 17.81 3.80 -19.35
CA ILE A 128 18.58 4.95 -19.87
C ILE A 128 20.03 4.75 -19.47
N ARG A 129 20.93 4.70 -20.46
CA ARG A 129 22.39 4.52 -20.26
C ARG A 129 23.23 5.74 -20.62
N ASP A 130 22.75 6.60 -21.51
CA ASP A 130 23.53 7.76 -21.99
C ASP A 130 23.79 8.73 -20.82
N PRO A 131 25.05 8.95 -20.41
CA PRO A 131 25.39 9.88 -19.33
C PRO A 131 24.85 11.30 -19.55
N VAL A 132 24.76 11.76 -20.80
CA VAL A 132 24.24 13.08 -21.13
C VAL A 132 22.74 13.15 -20.84
N MET A 133 21.98 12.12 -21.21
CA MET A 133 20.53 12.06 -20.92
C MET A 133 20.26 11.88 -19.42
N ILE A 134 21.08 11.08 -18.74
CA ILE A 134 21.05 10.91 -17.28
C ILE A 134 21.28 12.25 -16.58
N SER A 135 22.23 13.06 -17.04
CA SER A 135 22.50 14.38 -16.44
C SER A 135 21.40 15.43 -16.65
N ARG A 136 20.34 15.10 -17.41
CA ARG A 136 19.32 16.04 -17.89
C ARG A 136 17.89 15.55 -17.66
N VAL A 137 17.68 14.77 -16.61
CA VAL A 137 16.36 14.19 -16.25
C VAL A 137 15.25 15.25 -16.30
N GLU A 138 15.47 16.36 -15.62
CA GLU A 138 14.50 17.44 -15.48
C GLU A 138 14.21 18.12 -16.82
N GLU A 139 15.21 18.23 -17.71
CA GLU A 139 15.08 18.84 -19.04
C GLU A 139 14.14 18.03 -19.93
N TRP A 140 14.41 16.73 -20.08
CA TRP A 140 13.59 15.88 -20.96
C TRP A 140 12.22 15.58 -20.36
N GLN A 141 12.07 15.48 -19.03
CA GLN A 141 10.75 15.38 -18.40
C GLN A 141 9.89 16.61 -18.70
N GLY A 142 10.47 17.81 -18.53
CA GLY A 142 9.79 19.06 -18.86
C GLY A 142 9.45 19.19 -20.33
N ALA A 143 10.36 18.76 -21.22
CA ALA A 143 10.11 18.76 -22.66
C ALA A 143 9.00 17.78 -23.06
N THR A 144 8.96 16.58 -22.48
CA THR A 144 7.89 15.61 -22.73
C THR A 144 6.54 16.14 -22.29
N ARG A 145 6.45 16.77 -21.09
CA ARG A 145 5.20 17.40 -20.63
C ARG A 145 4.71 18.46 -21.61
N ARG A 146 5.58 19.37 -22.04
CA ARG A 146 5.24 20.42 -23.03
C ARG A 146 4.77 19.84 -24.37
N ALA A 147 5.47 18.82 -24.88
CA ALA A 147 5.10 18.19 -26.14
C ALA A 147 3.74 17.49 -26.06
N LEU A 148 3.44 16.87 -24.92
CA LEU A 148 2.13 16.28 -24.67
C LEU A 148 1.03 17.34 -24.57
N GLU A 149 1.27 18.44 -23.83
CA GLU A 149 0.33 19.57 -23.73
C GLU A 149 0.06 20.21 -25.09
N GLU A 150 1.08 20.34 -25.95
CA GLU A 150 0.94 20.87 -27.31
C GLU A 150 0.09 19.96 -28.20
N TYR A 151 0.24 18.64 -28.08
CA TYR A 151 -0.45 17.67 -28.94
C TYR A 151 -1.85 17.28 -28.45
N PHE A 152 -2.02 17.06 -27.14
CA PHE A 152 -3.27 16.59 -26.52
C PHE A 152 -4.07 17.69 -25.84
N GLY A 153 -3.52 18.91 -25.73
CA GLY A 153 -4.11 19.98 -24.95
C GLY A 153 -3.86 19.82 -23.43
N CYS A 154 -4.23 20.86 -22.69
CA CYS A 154 -4.06 20.91 -21.24
C CYS A 154 -5.29 20.33 -20.50
N GLY A 155 -5.04 19.47 -19.53
CA GLY A 155 -6.06 18.93 -18.63
C GLY A 155 -6.72 17.63 -19.11
N GLY A 156 -7.47 16.98 -18.22
CA GLY A 156 -8.12 15.69 -18.49
C GLY A 156 -7.21 14.46 -18.35
N TRP A 157 -5.89 14.64 -18.45
CA TRP A 157 -4.91 13.58 -18.29
C TRP A 157 -3.76 14.00 -17.37
N ARG A 158 -2.98 13.03 -16.89
CA ARG A 158 -1.74 13.27 -16.14
C ARG A 158 -0.67 12.26 -16.49
N VAL A 159 0.58 12.66 -16.36
CA VAL A 159 1.73 11.79 -16.57
C VAL A 159 2.68 11.79 -15.39
N LEU A 160 3.22 10.61 -15.08
CA LEU A 160 4.17 10.36 -14.01
C LEU A 160 5.47 9.79 -14.57
N PHE A 161 6.58 10.19 -13.97
CA PHE A 161 7.91 9.71 -14.31
C PHE A 161 8.53 9.12 -13.04
N HIS A 162 8.69 7.81 -12.99
CA HIS A 162 9.42 7.13 -11.91
C HIS A 162 10.83 6.83 -12.41
N VAL A 163 11.82 7.51 -11.84
CA VAL A 163 13.23 7.40 -12.25
C VAL A 163 14.02 6.63 -11.18
N TYR A 164 14.02 5.32 -11.29
CA TYR A 164 14.81 4.44 -10.43
C TYR A 164 16.30 4.62 -10.69
N GLY A 165 17.07 4.63 -9.60
CA GLY A 165 18.48 5.00 -9.62
C GLY A 165 18.74 6.49 -9.40
N LYS A 166 17.70 7.34 -9.36
CA LYS A 166 17.79 8.76 -8.98
C LYS A 166 16.97 9.05 -7.72
N ASP A 167 15.65 9.08 -7.85
CA ASP A 167 14.71 9.49 -6.79
C ASP A 167 13.33 8.81 -6.94
N GLY A 168 13.23 7.73 -7.72
CA GLY A 168 11.94 7.08 -8.04
C GLY A 168 11.12 6.53 -6.84
N VAL A 169 11.72 6.38 -5.66
CA VAL A 169 11.04 5.92 -4.43
C VAL A 169 10.66 7.09 -3.52
N MET A 170 11.63 7.91 -3.12
CA MET A 170 11.41 9.00 -2.16
C MET A 170 11.04 10.35 -2.81
N GLY A 171 11.16 10.48 -4.13
CA GLY A 171 10.90 11.71 -4.86
C GLY A 171 11.69 12.88 -4.28
N SER A 172 11.00 13.98 -3.97
CA SER A 172 11.61 15.17 -3.37
C SER A 172 12.25 14.93 -1.99
N LEU A 173 11.84 13.87 -1.28
CA LEU A 173 12.36 13.48 0.03
C LEU A 173 13.68 12.70 -0.05
N GLU A 174 14.16 12.36 -1.24
CA GLU A 174 15.43 11.64 -1.42
C GLU A 174 16.60 12.44 -0.82
N PRO A 175 17.30 11.93 0.21
CA PRO A 175 18.42 12.64 0.82
C PRO A 175 19.64 12.77 -0.10
N VAL A 176 19.86 11.82 -1.01
CA VAL A 176 21.01 11.84 -1.94
C VAL A 176 20.66 12.66 -3.19
N LYS A 177 21.10 13.92 -3.22
CA LYS A 177 20.76 14.86 -4.31
C LYS A 177 21.60 14.69 -5.58
N GLU A 178 22.82 14.16 -5.45
CA GLU A 178 23.70 13.90 -6.59
C GLU A 178 23.72 12.42 -6.93
N THR A 179 23.24 12.08 -8.13
CA THR A 179 23.13 10.71 -8.61
C THR A 179 24.39 10.28 -9.36
N SER A 180 25.06 9.23 -8.88
CA SER A 180 26.22 8.61 -9.53
C SER A 180 25.88 7.35 -10.35
N SER A 181 24.59 7.10 -10.56
CA SER A 181 24.09 5.95 -11.30
C SER A 181 24.53 5.97 -12.76
N HIS A 182 25.10 4.86 -13.21
CA HIS A 182 25.51 4.67 -14.60
C HIS A 182 24.32 4.31 -15.51
N GLU A 183 23.23 3.82 -14.93
CA GLU A 183 21.96 3.49 -15.58
C GLU A 183 20.78 3.99 -14.76
N LEU A 184 19.71 4.41 -15.43
CA LEU A 184 18.43 4.74 -14.80
C LEU A 184 17.32 3.83 -15.35
N GLY A 185 16.40 3.43 -14.47
CA GLY A 185 15.16 2.75 -14.85
C GLY A 185 14.03 3.77 -14.89
N LEU A 186 13.44 4.00 -16.06
CA LEU A 186 12.26 4.84 -16.23
C LEU A 186 10.99 3.97 -16.31
N VAL A 187 10.06 4.19 -15.38
CA VAL A 187 8.65 3.81 -15.57
C VAL A 187 7.87 5.09 -15.83
N PHE A 188 7.33 5.21 -17.03
CA PHE A 188 6.44 6.30 -17.40
C PHE A 188 5.00 5.82 -17.27
N GLU A 189 4.14 6.63 -16.68
CA GLU A 189 2.70 6.37 -16.62
C GLU A 189 1.93 7.49 -17.31
N ALA A 190 0.99 7.12 -18.16
CA ALA A 190 -0.09 7.98 -18.64
C ALA A 190 -1.40 7.56 -18.00
N VAL A 191 -2.11 8.52 -17.42
CA VAL A 191 -3.43 8.31 -16.81
C VAL A 191 -4.44 9.27 -17.46
N ALA A 192 -5.52 8.73 -18.00
CA ALA A 192 -6.53 9.47 -18.77
C ALA A 192 -7.94 8.87 -18.59
N PRO A 193 -9.02 9.56 -19.01
CA PRO A 193 -10.40 9.12 -18.79
C PRO A 193 -10.78 7.82 -19.50
N THR A 194 -10.09 7.46 -20.59
CA THR A 194 -10.29 6.21 -21.34
C THR A 194 -8.97 5.45 -21.53
N GLN A 195 -9.05 4.13 -21.75
CA GLN A 195 -7.87 3.30 -21.98
C GLN A 195 -7.17 3.67 -23.28
N GLU A 196 -7.94 4.03 -24.31
CA GLU A 196 -7.48 4.45 -25.62
C GLU A 196 -6.67 5.76 -25.52
N GLU A 197 -7.16 6.73 -24.75
CA GLU A 197 -6.47 8.01 -24.54
C GLU A 197 -5.18 7.81 -23.72
N ALA A 198 -5.23 7.02 -22.65
CA ALA A 198 -4.05 6.70 -21.86
C ALA A 198 -2.96 6.03 -22.72
N GLN A 199 -3.36 5.12 -23.61
CA GLN A 199 -2.45 4.45 -24.52
C GLN A 199 -1.89 5.38 -25.61
N ALA A 200 -2.70 6.29 -26.14
CA ALA A 200 -2.25 7.30 -27.11
C ALA A 200 -1.18 8.23 -26.51
N ILE A 201 -1.42 8.74 -25.30
CA ILE A 201 -0.46 9.57 -24.54
C ILE A 201 0.83 8.79 -24.26
N CYS A 202 0.71 7.53 -23.80
CA CYS A 202 1.85 6.66 -23.52
C CYS A 202 2.71 6.43 -24.77
N SER A 203 2.08 6.07 -25.89
CA SER A 203 2.76 5.81 -27.16
C SER A 203 3.43 7.07 -27.72
N PHE A 204 2.77 8.23 -27.63
CA PHE A 204 3.35 9.52 -28.01
C PHE A 204 4.58 9.83 -27.15
N ALA A 205 4.47 9.76 -25.82
CA ALA A 205 5.56 10.06 -24.91
C ALA A 205 6.76 9.14 -25.14
N ARG A 206 6.51 7.84 -25.34
CA ARG A 206 7.54 6.85 -25.68
C ARG A 206 8.27 7.21 -26.97
N SER A 207 7.52 7.50 -28.03
CA SER A 207 8.09 7.87 -29.33
C SER A 207 8.89 9.17 -29.24
N PHE A 208 8.34 10.18 -28.55
CA PHE A 208 9.02 11.45 -28.31
C PHE A 208 10.34 11.25 -27.57
N LEU A 209 10.35 10.54 -26.45
CA LEU A 209 11.56 10.33 -25.64
C LEU A 209 12.62 9.52 -26.38
N MET A 210 12.22 8.50 -27.13
CA MET A 210 13.13 7.67 -27.94
C MET A 210 13.90 8.50 -28.99
N HIS A 211 13.30 9.60 -29.46
CA HIS A 211 13.87 10.50 -30.48
C HIS A 211 14.28 11.88 -29.94
N TYR A 212 14.06 12.14 -28.64
CA TYR A 212 14.27 13.45 -28.02
C TYR A 212 15.69 13.96 -28.26
N HIS A 213 15.79 15.18 -28.78
CA HIS A 213 17.07 15.81 -29.09
C HIS A 213 17.60 16.57 -27.87
N TYR A 214 18.86 16.34 -27.54
CA TYR A 214 19.57 17.08 -26.51
C TYR A 214 21.01 17.36 -26.96
N ARG A 215 21.56 18.51 -26.52
CA ARG A 215 22.93 18.93 -26.84
C ARG A 215 23.95 17.86 -26.42
N GLY A 216 24.82 17.43 -27.33
CA GLY A 216 25.87 16.44 -27.04
C GLY A 216 25.46 14.98 -27.32
N ARG A 217 24.25 14.75 -27.84
CA ARG A 217 23.81 13.43 -28.30
C ARG A 217 24.68 12.95 -29.48
N LYS A 218 25.13 11.70 -29.42
CA LYS A 218 25.94 11.07 -30.49
C LYS A 218 25.11 10.43 -31.60
N ALA A 219 23.94 9.89 -31.26
CA ALA A 219 23.03 9.22 -32.20
C ALA A 219 21.85 10.12 -32.61
N THR A 220 21.02 9.67 -33.55
CA THR A 220 19.79 10.38 -33.97
C THR A 220 18.53 9.93 -33.21
N ALA A 221 18.59 8.77 -32.55
CA ALA A 221 17.50 8.15 -31.78
C ALA A 221 18.10 7.09 -30.84
N GLY A 222 17.24 6.26 -30.22
CA GLY A 222 17.67 5.14 -29.38
C GLY A 222 18.03 5.55 -27.96
N ASN A 223 17.42 6.63 -27.47
CA ASN A 223 17.63 7.15 -26.12
C ASN A 223 17.17 6.19 -25.02
N LEU A 224 16.21 5.31 -25.35
CA LEU A 224 15.56 4.38 -24.43
C LEU A 224 15.80 2.94 -24.87
N ALA A 225 16.15 2.08 -23.92
CA ALA A 225 16.23 0.64 -24.11
C ALA A 225 14.95 -0.02 -23.58
N PHE A 226 14.17 -0.66 -24.43
CA PHE A 226 12.95 -1.37 -24.06
C PHE A 226 13.21 -2.88 -23.97
N LEU A 227 12.66 -3.53 -22.95
CA LEU A 227 12.78 -4.99 -22.77
C LEU A 227 11.81 -5.80 -23.63
N TYR A 228 10.64 -5.22 -23.95
CA TYR A 228 9.55 -5.93 -24.60
C TYR A 228 9.06 -5.20 -25.86
N SER A 229 8.48 -5.98 -26.78
CA SER A 229 7.75 -5.50 -27.95
C SER A 229 6.43 -6.28 -28.01
N PRO A 230 5.26 -5.62 -27.87
CA PRO A 230 5.08 -4.18 -27.70
C PRO A 230 5.67 -3.65 -26.38
N SER A 231 6.10 -2.39 -26.39
CA SER A 231 6.71 -1.72 -25.22
C SER A 231 5.69 -0.95 -24.37
N ASP A 232 4.51 -0.66 -24.93
CA ASP A 232 3.39 -0.04 -24.23
C ASP A 232 2.53 -1.13 -23.56
N ILE A 233 2.21 -0.93 -22.29
CA ILE A 233 1.46 -1.88 -21.47
C ILE A 233 0.18 -1.20 -20.96
N PRO A 234 -1.01 -1.62 -21.43
CA PRO A 234 -2.28 -1.14 -20.86
C PRO A 234 -2.48 -1.77 -19.48
N MET A 235 -2.57 -0.95 -18.44
CA MET A 235 -2.75 -1.39 -17.05
C MET A 235 -4.22 -1.45 -16.63
N GLY A 236 -5.14 -0.91 -17.44
CA GLY A 236 -6.56 -0.93 -17.16
C GLY A 236 -7.04 0.19 -16.22
N PRO A 237 -8.21 -0.01 -15.59
CA PRO A 237 -8.81 0.96 -14.68
C PRO A 237 -7.91 1.34 -13.50
N VAL A 238 -7.92 2.62 -13.16
CA VAL A 238 -7.27 3.20 -11.98
C VAL A 238 -8.34 3.59 -10.98
N TYR A 239 -8.14 3.18 -9.73
CA TYR A 239 -9.06 3.49 -8.64
C TYR A 239 -8.44 4.48 -7.66
N SER A 240 -9.27 5.35 -7.10
CA SER A 240 -8.94 6.14 -5.92
C SER A 240 -9.71 5.60 -4.71
N PHE A 241 -9.17 5.81 -3.53
CA PHE A 241 -9.92 5.66 -2.30
C PHE A 241 -10.86 6.86 -2.17
N SER A 242 -12.17 6.64 -2.35
CA SER A 242 -13.18 7.68 -2.54
C SER A 242 -14.05 7.91 -1.32
N VAL A 243 -14.19 6.90 -0.45
CA VAL A 243 -14.98 6.99 0.78
C VAL A 243 -14.14 6.47 1.94
N HIS A 244 -14.06 7.29 2.99
CA HIS A 244 -13.51 6.93 4.30
C HIS A 244 -14.29 7.69 5.37
N HIS A 245 -15.44 7.13 5.77
CA HIS A 245 -16.40 7.85 6.60
C HIS A 245 -17.02 6.94 7.65
N LEU A 246 -17.46 7.53 8.77
CA LEU A 246 -18.26 6.85 9.78
C LEU A 246 -19.72 7.29 9.62
N VAL A 247 -20.63 6.33 9.54
CA VAL A 247 -22.07 6.58 9.48
C VAL A 247 -22.70 6.12 10.77
N LYS A 248 -23.45 7.01 11.42
CA LYS A 248 -24.23 6.69 12.61
C LYS A 248 -25.49 5.93 12.18
N VAL A 249 -25.74 4.82 12.86
CA VAL A 249 -26.89 3.92 12.61
C VAL A 249 -27.57 3.59 13.93
N GLU A 250 -28.82 3.14 13.90
CA GLU A 250 -29.49 2.62 15.10
C GLU A 250 -29.11 1.16 15.34
N ASP A 251 -29.02 0.37 14.27
CA ASP A 251 -28.57 -1.04 14.28
C ASP A 251 -27.47 -1.23 13.22
N PRO A 252 -26.31 -1.84 13.53
CA PRO A 252 -25.25 -2.07 12.54
C PRO A 252 -25.67 -2.96 11.37
N LEU A 253 -26.76 -3.73 11.49
CA LEU A 253 -27.29 -4.58 10.44
C LEU A 253 -28.34 -3.88 9.57
N GLU A 254 -28.88 -2.72 9.98
CA GLU A 254 -29.93 -1.99 9.24
C GLU A 254 -29.59 -1.71 7.76
N PRO A 255 -28.34 -1.40 7.35
CA PRO A 255 -28.04 -1.06 5.97
C PRO A 255 -27.78 -2.31 5.11
N PHE A 256 -27.67 -3.50 5.73
CA PHE A 256 -27.24 -4.73 5.08
C PHE A 256 -28.39 -5.74 5.07
N ARG A 257 -29.00 -5.95 3.90
CA ARG A 257 -30.03 -6.98 3.74
C ARG A 257 -29.40 -8.37 3.86
N VAL A 258 -29.86 -9.15 4.83
CA VAL A 258 -29.44 -10.54 5.04
C VAL A 258 -30.55 -11.48 4.57
N GLU A 259 -30.23 -12.36 3.63
CA GLU A 259 -31.10 -13.45 3.19
C GLU A 259 -30.54 -14.78 3.70
N PHE A 260 -31.34 -15.54 4.45
CA PHE A 260 -30.97 -16.87 4.92
C PHE A 260 -31.48 -17.91 3.91
N MET A 261 -30.60 -18.77 3.42
CA MET A 261 -30.94 -19.89 2.55
C MET A 261 -30.62 -21.21 3.25
N GLU A 262 -31.59 -22.11 3.30
CA GLU A 262 -31.38 -23.48 3.76
C GLU A 262 -30.76 -24.29 2.62
N VAL A 263 -29.57 -24.84 2.83
CA VAL A 263 -28.89 -25.71 1.88
C VAL A 263 -29.10 -27.15 2.35
N GLY A 264 -30.00 -27.86 1.65
CA GLY A 264 -30.30 -29.28 1.88
C GLY A 264 -29.32 -30.23 1.21
#